data_AF-A0A383F331-F1
#
_entry.id   AF-A0A383F331-F1
#
_cell.length_a   1.000
_cell.length_b   1.000
_cell.length_c   1.000
_cell.angle_alpha   90.00
_cell.angle_beta   90.00
_cell.angle_gamma   90.00
#
_symmetry.space_group_name_H-M   'P 1'
#
loop_
_entity.id
_entity.type
_entity.pdbx_description
1 polymer ?
#
loop_
_entity_poly.entity_id
_entity_poly.type
_entity_poly.pdbx_seq_one_letter_code
_entity_poly.pdbx_strand_id
1 'polypeptide(L)' 'MSESVYLGNPNLKKANVQQNWTKKEITEYTKCMEDPIYFIQHFVRIVNIDEGLVPFNMYDFQ' A
#
# COMPACT_ATOMS: atom_id res chain seq x y z
N MET A 1 -15.22 -9.06 -16.71
CA MET A 1 -14.46 -8.08 -15.91
C MET A 1 -14.10 -8.72 -14.59
N SER A 2 -12.81 -8.74 -14.18
CA SER A 2 -12.23 -9.20 -12.89
C SER A 2 -11.19 -10.34 -12.90
N GLU A 3 -10.44 -10.60 -13.98
CA GLU A 3 -9.35 -11.59 -13.91
C GLU A 3 -8.10 -11.12 -13.14
N SER A 4 -8.00 -9.82 -12.84
CA SER A 4 -6.82 -9.17 -12.25
C SER A 4 -6.85 -9.04 -10.72
N VAL A 5 -7.97 -9.31 -10.06
CA VAL A 5 -8.17 -9.09 -8.61
C VAL A 5 -8.50 -10.37 -7.87
N TYR A 6 -8.20 -10.43 -6.58
CA TYR A 6 -8.43 -11.63 -5.77
C TYR A 6 -9.90 -11.78 -5.38
N LEU A 7 -10.54 -12.88 -5.81
CA LEU A 7 -11.94 -13.23 -5.51
C LEU A 7 -12.95 -12.09 -5.74
N GLY A 8 -12.72 -11.27 -6.77
CA GLY A 8 -13.59 -10.13 -7.10
C GLY A 8 -13.44 -8.91 -6.18
N ASN A 9 -12.57 -8.96 -5.17
CA ASN A 9 -12.30 -7.81 -4.30
C ASN A 9 -11.35 -6.82 -4.99
N PRO A 10 -11.81 -5.61 -5.37
CA PRO A 10 -11.01 -4.65 -6.12
C PRO A 10 -9.77 -4.13 -5.36
N ASN A 11 -9.76 -4.23 -4.03
CA ASN A 11 -8.67 -3.75 -3.19
C ASN A 11 -7.57 -4.81 -2.96
N LEU A 12 -7.75 -6.04 -3.44
CA LEU A 12 -6.81 -7.14 -3.23
C LEU A 12 -6.16 -7.57 -4.54
N LYS A 13 -4.82 -7.46 -4.59
CA LYS A 13 -4.01 -7.98 -5.69
C LYS A 13 -4.07 -9.50 -5.73
N LYS A 14 -4.25 -10.08 -6.92
CA LYS A 14 -4.23 -11.53 -7.13
C LYS A 14 -2.83 -12.12 -6.93
N ALA A 15 -2.76 -13.34 -6.43
CA ALA A 15 -1.50 -14.07 -6.26
C ALA A 15 -0.85 -14.43 -7.61
N ASN A 16 0.48 -14.58 -7.61
CA ASN A 16 1.28 -14.98 -8.77
C ASN A 16 1.15 -14.09 -10.01
N VAL A 17 0.77 -12.82 -9.82
CA VAL A 17 0.76 -11.82 -10.89
C VAL A 17 2.19 -11.33 -11.13
N GLN A 18 2.73 -11.59 -12.33
CA GLN A 18 4.01 -11.02 -12.74
C GLN A 18 3.91 -9.50 -12.82
N GLN A 19 4.87 -8.82 -12.23
CA GLN A 19 4.97 -7.37 -12.24
C GLN A 19 6.28 -6.98 -12.90
N ASN A 20 6.20 -6.10 -13.89
CA ASN A 20 7.37 -5.45 -14.47
C ASN A 20 7.80 -4.33 -13.53
N TRP A 21 9.08 -4.30 -13.19
CA TRP A 21 9.65 -3.32 -12.27
C TRP A 21 10.54 -2.33 -13.02
N THR A 22 10.35 -1.05 -12.75
CA THR A 22 11.27 0.01 -13.11
C THR A 22 12.27 0.24 -11.98
N LYS A 23 13.42 0.85 -12.30
CA LYS A 23 14.45 1.15 -11.29
C LYS A 23 13.91 2.02 -10.15
N LYS A 24 13.04 2.99 -10.46
CA LYS A 24 12.43 3.87 -9.47
C LYS A 24 11.53 3.12 -8.49
N GLU A 25 10.72 2.19 -8.99
CA GLU A 25 9.84 1.38 -8.14
C GLU A 25 10.64 0.45 -7.24
N ILE A 26 11.74 -0.13 -7.72
CA ILE A 26 12.64 -0.93 -6.88
C ILE A 26 13.25 -0.05 -5.78
N THR A 27 13.75 1.13 -6.11
CA THR A 27 14.31 2.07 -5.12
C THR A 27 13.26 2.45 -4.06
N GLU A 28 12.04 2.77 -4.47
CA GLU A 28 10.97 3.13 -3.54
C GLU A 28 10.56 1.93 -2.67
N TYR A 29 10.47 0.74 -3.26
CA TYR A 29 10.16 -0.47 -2.53
C TYR A 29 11.23 -0.78 -1.47
N THR A 30 12.51 -0.68 -1.83
CA THR A 30 13.62 -0.85 -0.88
C THR A 30 13.58 0.21 0.22
N LYS A 31 13.32 1.48 -0.12
CA LYS A 31 13.19 2.55 0.87
C LYS A 31 12.07 2.27 1.88
N CYS A 32 10.91 1.81 1.41
CA CYS A 32 9.80 1.43 2.29
C CYS A 32 10.12 0.21 3.17
N MET A 33 10.97 -0.70 2.71
CA MET A 33 11.43 -1.84 3.53
C MET A 33 12.43 -1.41 4.62
N GLU A 34 13.30 -0.45 4.32
CA GLU A 34 14.34 0.03 5.24
C GLU A 34 13.81 1.05 6.25
N ASP A 35 12.86 1.90 5.85
CA ASP A 35 12.23 2.92 6.68
C ASP A 35 10.71 2.68 6.80
N PRO A 36 10.26 1.95 7.85
CA PRO A 36 8.86 1.67 8.04
C PRO A 36 8.04 2.92 8.39
N ILE A 37 8.64 3.94 9.01
CA ILE A 37 7.96 5.21 9.34
C ILE A 37 7.61 5.92 8.04
N TYR A 38 8.57 6.01 7.11
CA TYR A 38 8.32 6.58 5.79
C TYR A 38 7.20 5.82 5.06
N PHE A 39 7.23 4.49 5.06
CA PHE A 39 6.18 3.67 4.45
C PHE A 39 4.79 3.99 5.04
N ILE A 40 4.70 4.05 6.38
CA ILE A 40 3.43 4.31 7.07
C ILE A 40 2.90 5.70 6.72
N GLN A 41 3.73 6.73 6.81
CA GLN A 41 3.32 8.11 6.56
C GLN A 41 2.89 8.37 5.11
N HIS A 42 3.43 7.63 4.12
CA HIS A 42 3.18 7.89 2.70
C HIS A 42 2.14 6.95 2.07
N PHE A 43 2.06 5.69 2.52
CA PHE A 43 1.30 4.66 1.82
C PHE A 43 0.22 3.98 2.67
N VAL A 44 0.26 4.11 4.00
CA VAL A 44 -0.77 3.51 4.87
C VAL A 44 -1.94 4.47 5.03
N ARG A 45 -3.15 3.91 4.89
CA ARG A 45 -4.41 4.61 5.06
C ARG A 45 -5.34 3.81 5.97
N ILE A 46 -6.19 4.51 6.70
CA ILE A 46 -7.23 3.93 7.54
C ILE A 46 -8.61 4.37 7.05
N VAL A 47 -9.62 3.58 7.37
CA VAL A 47 -11.02 3.94 7.11
C VAL A 47 -11.54 4.68 8.33
N ASN A 48 -11.65 6.00 8.20
CA ASN A 48 -12.41 6.83 9.10
C ASN A 48 -13.92 6.63 8.82
N ILE A 49 -14.74 6.63 9.88
CA ILE A 49 -16.18 6.39 9.81
C ILE A 49 -16.88 7.47 8.98
N ASP A 50 -16.48 8.73 9.14
CA ASP A 50 -17.13 9.88 8.52
C ASP A 50 -16.37 10.36 7.27
N GLU A 51 -15.04 10.34 7.29
CA GLU A 51 -14.18 10.88 6.23
C GLU A 51 -13.75 9.84 5.20
N GLY A 52 -14.01 8.56 5.45
CA GLY A 52 -13.59 7.46 4.58
C GLY A 52 -12.09 7.19 4.63
N LEU A 53 -11.47 6.91 3.48
CA LEU A 53 -10.06 6.53 3.39
C LEU A 53 -9.13 7.74 3.59
N VAL A 54 -8.49 7.84 4.75
CA VAL A 54 -7.59 8.93 5.13
C VAL A 54 -6.16 8.44 5.40
N PRO A 55 -5.11 9.26 5.20
CA PRO A 55 -3.74 8.93 5.60
C PRO A 55 -3.64 8.62 7.10
N PHE A 56 -2.78 7.68 7.47
CA PHE A 56 -2.57 7.35 8.87
C PHE A 56 -1.50 8.25 9.51
N ASN A 57 -1.95 9.17 10.37
CA ASN A 57 -1.07 9.98 11.21
C ASN A 57 -0.79 9.23 12.51
N MET A 58 0.46 8.78 12.67
CA MET A 58 0.89 8.04 13.86
C MET A 58 0.91 8.93 15.10
N TYR A 59 0.60 8.35 16.25
CA TYR A 59 0.92 8.98 17.53
C TYR A 59 2.40 8.84 17.84
N ASP A 60 2.94 9.72 18.67
CA ASP A 60 4.38 9.75 19.02
C ASP A 60 4.90 8.44 19.65
N PHE A 61 4.03 7.59 20.17
CA PHE A 61 4.39 6.31 20.79
C PHE A 61 4.32 5.10 19.85
N GLN A 62 3.76 5.26 18.64
CA GLN A 62 3.62 4.21 17.62
C GLN A 62 4.85 4.21 16.71
#